data_AF-A0A397W1L2-F1
#
_entry.id   AF-A0A397W1L2-F1
#
_cell.length_a   1.000
_cell.length_b   1.000
_cell.length_c   1.000
_cell.angle_alpha   90.00
_cell.angle_beta   90.00
_cell.angle_gamma   90.00
#
_symmetry.space_group_name_H-M   'P 1'
#
loop_
_entity.id
_entity.type
_entity.pdbx_description
1 polymer ?
#
loop_
_entity_poly.entity_id
_entity_poly.type
_entity_poly.pdbx_seq_one_letter_code
_entity_poly.pdbx_strand_id
1 'polypeptide(L)'
;MRKKSVGATCGGLAAFFYNRSFLRYTIATGINCGIFGLSFFSIRELCLAHQQKNKPRRYNIRNTDELISSIIAGGLTGASLHSLKDGRQGLLPRIFLFSLISGVGQVCYTSVYNYRQQLILKTKNVQQYPPLESNPPTKKILNNDKKESKDKKMTEGLLNWLASKKWTGVKKISEEEYKQIKQARAEAKAMQLEDSTTDENSNNRS
;
A
#
# COMPACT_ATOMS: atom_id res chain seq x y z
N MET A 1 17.35 -9.42 6.40
CA MET A 1 16.90 -8.10 5.92
C MET A 1 16.57 -7.19 7.10
N ARG A 2 17.37 -6.16 7.37
CA ARG A 2 17.15 -5.23 8.49
C ARG A 2 15.96 -4.31 8.18
N LYS A 3 14.80 -4.54 8.80
CA LYS A 3 13.66 -3.60 8.75
C LYS A 3 14.08 -2.33 9.51
N LYS A 4 14.59 -1.32 8.80
CA LYS A 4 14.91 -0.04 9.40
C LYS A 4 13.59 0.65 9.76
N SER A 5 13.36 0.92 11.05
CA SER A 5 12.17 1.61 11.54
C SER A 5 12.11 3.03 10.96
N VAL A 6 11.03 3.35 10.26
CA VAL A 6 10.84 4.63 9.56
C VAL A 6 10.96 5.83 10.52
N GLY A 7 10.49 5.66 11.77
CA GLY A 7 10.60 6.68 12.81
C GLY A 7 12.05 6.96 13.24
N ALA A 8 12.90 5.92 13.29
CA ALA A 8 14.30 6.07 13.64
C ALA A 8 15.09 6.80 12.54
N THR A 9 14.76 6.56 11.27
CA THR A 9 15.37 7.29 10.15
C THR A 9 15.01 8.77 10.14
N CYS A 10 13.74 9.13 10.38
CA CYS A 10 13.34 10.54 10.48
C CYS A 10 13.98 11.23 11.70
N GLY A 11 14.04 10.56 12.86
CA GLY A 11 14.71 11.08 14.06
C GLY A 11 16.21 11.31 13.85
N GLY A 12 16.87 10.41 13.12
CA GLY A 12 18.27 10.56 12.76
C GLY A 12 18.55 11.74 11.82
N LEU A 13 17.68 11.96 10.82
CA LEU A 13 17.73 13.14 9.96
C LEU A 13 17.54 14.43 10.75
N ALA A 14 16.54 14.48 11.64
CA ALA A 14 16.32 15.64 12.49
C ALA A 14 17.52 15.92 13.41
N ALA A 15 18.09 14.88 14.05
CA ALA A 15 19.25 15.04 14.92
C ALA A 15 20.50 15.55 14.17
N PHE A 16 20.68 15.13 12.92
CA PHE A 16 21.73 15.64 12.05
C PHE A 16 21.61 17.16 11.81
N PHE A 17 20.39 17.66 11.57
CA PHE A 17 20.17 19.10 11.37
C PHE A 17 20.31 19.93 12.65
N TYR A 18 20.01 19.37 13.82
CA TYR A 18 20.03 20.10 15.09
C TYR A 18 21.32 19.93 15.91
N ASN A 19 22.32 19.22 15.39
CA ASN A 19 23.61 18.94 16.05
C ASN A 19 23.45 18.48 17.52
N ARG A 20 22.40 17.69 17.79
CA ARG A 20 22.05 17.17 19.12
C ARG A 20 22.39 15.68 19.19
N SER A 21 22.45 15.12 20.41
CA SER A 21 22.75 13.69 20.60
C SER A 21 21.81 12.78 19.80
N PHE A 22 22.36 12.16 18.74
CA PHE A 22 21.63 11.40 17.73
C PHE A 22 20.76 10.29 18.33
N LEU A 23 21.32 9.53 19.28
CA LEU A 23 20.66 8.37 19.89
C LEU A 23 19.40 8.76 20.68
N ARG A 24 19.49 9.79 21.53
CA ARG A 24 18.37 10.19 22.39
C ARG A 24 17.19 10.71 21.57
N TYR A 25 17.47 11.53 20.56
CA TYR A 25 16.42 12.04 19.66
C TYR A 25 15.81 10.94 18.81
N THR A 26 16.63 10.05 18.25
CA THR A 26 16.16 8.93 17.43
C THR A 26 15.24 7.99 18.20
N ILE A 27 15.63 7.62 19.43
CA ILE A 27 14.84 6.73 20.29
C ILE A 27 13.54 7.45 20.72
N ALA A 28 13.62 8.69 21.17
CA ALA A 28 12.44 9.45 21.60
C ALA A 28 11.43 9.65 20.45
N THR A 29 11.90 10.04 19.27
CA THR A 29 11.06 10.17 18.07
C THR A 29 10.48 8.82 17.64
N GLY A 30 11.27 7.75 17.72
CA GLY A 30 10.82 6.39 17.41
C GLY A 30 9.69 5.93 18.35
N ILE A 31 9.85 6.12 19.65
CA ILE A 31 8.82 5.78 20.66
C ILE A 31 7.57 6.63 20.43
N ASN A 32 7.71 7.94 20.28
CA ASN A 32 6.57 8.82 20.02
C ASN A 32 5.82 8.36 18.76
N CYS A 33 6.50 8.20 17.63
CA CYS A 33 5.92 7.72 16.38
C CYS A 33 5.27 6.33 16.53
N GLY A 34 5.85 5.45 17.34
CA GLY A 34 5.31 4.14 17.67
C GLY A 34 3.97 4.24 18.40
N ILE A 35 3.90 5.07 19.45
CA ILE A 35 2.66 5.33 20.20
C ILE A 35 1.60 5.91 19.25
N PHE A 36 1.96 6.91 18.43
CA PHE A 36 1.05 7.50 17.44
C PHE A 36 0.51 6.43 16.46
N GLY A 37 1.39 5.61 15.89
CA GLY A 37 1.01 4.58 14.92
C GLY A 37 0.13 3.49 15.54
N LEU A 38 0.46 3.06 16.76
CA LEU A 38 -0.30 2.04 17.49
C LEU A 38 -1.71 2.55 17.82
N SER A 39 -1.84 3.75 18.40
CA SER A 39 -3.14 4.34 18.72
C SER A 39 -4.02 4.49 17.48
N PHE A 40 -3.46 4.96 16.37
CA PHE A 40 -4.17 5.06 15.10
C PHE A 40 -4.68 3.71 14.62
N PHE A 41 -3.82 2.69 14.62
CA PHE A 41 -4.19 1.35 14.14
C PHE A 41 -5.26 0.70 15.03
N SER A 42 -5.14 0.83 16.35
CA SER A 42 -6.13 0.31 17.30
C SER A 42 -7.51 0.95 17.11
N ILE A 43 -7.58 2.27 16.98
CA ILE A 43 -8.86 2.97 16.77
C ILE A 43 -9.46 2.59 15.41
N ARG A 44 -8.63 2.51 14.37
CA ARG A 44 -9.08 2.11 13.03
C ARG A 44 -9.69 0.70 13.02
N GLU A 45 -9.00 -0.27 13.62
CA GLU A 45 -9.50 -1.65 13.73
C GLU A 45 -10.81 -1.72 14.51
N LEU A 46 -10.95 -0.93 15.58
CA LEU A 46 -12.20 -0.84 16.33
C LEU A 46 -13.34 -0.29 15.47
N CYS A 47 -13.11 0.77 14.70
CA CYS A 47 -14.10 1.32 13.77
C CYS A 47 -14.49 0.30 12.69
N LEU A 48 -13.53 -0.40 12.10
CA LEU A 48 -13.79 -1.41 11.08
C LEU A 48 -14.55 -2.61 11.65
N ALA A 49 -14.17 -3.11 12.82
CA ALA A 49 -14.88 -4.19 13.51
C ALA A 49 -16.33 -3.80 13.79
N HIS A 50 -16.56 -2.55 14.21
CA HIS A 50 -17.92 -2.03 14.44
C HIS A 50 -18.73 -1.94 13.14
N GLN A 51 -18.14 -1.45 12.04
CA GLN A 51 -18.80 -1.36 10.74
C GLN A 51 -19.13 -2.75 10.15
N GLN A 52 -18.21 -3.71 10.27
CA GLN A 52 -18.39 -5.08 9.80
C GLN A 52 -19.53 -5.80 10.52
N LYS A 53 -19.75 -5.50 11.81
CA LYS A 53 -20.86 -6.08 12.58
C LYS A 53 -22.23 -5.57 12.12
N ASN A 54 -22.30 -4.33 11.61
CA ASN A 54 -23.57 -3.65 11.32
C ASN A 54 -23.99 -3.67 9.84
N LYS A 55 -23.11 -4.05 8.89
CA LYS A 55 -23.43 -4.06 7.45
C LYS A 55 -23.02 -5.38 6.77
N PRO A 56 -23.90 -6.03 5.98
CA PRO A 56 -23.53 -7.20 5.20
C PRO A 56 -22.51 -6.85 4.11
N ARG A 57 -21.49 -7.71 3.92
CA ARG A 57 -20.36 -7.50 3.02
C ARG A 57 -20.79 -7.19 1.57
N ARG A 58 -20.72 -5.93 1.15
CA ARG A 58 -20.76 -5.51 -0.26
C ARG A 58 -19.39 -4.98 -0.67
N TYR A 59 -18.84 -5.50 -1.77
CA TYR A 59 -17.48 -5.20 -2.25
C TYR A 59 -17.23 -3.70 -2.50
N ASN A 60 -18.19 -3.00 -3.12
CA ASN A 60 -18.02 -1.58 -3.47
C ASN A 60 -18.05 -0.62 -2.27
N ILE A 61 -18.63 -1.03 -1.14
CA ILE A 61 -18.74 -0.16 0.05
C ILE A 61 -17.46 -0.23 0.89
N ARG A 62 -16.65 -1.29 0.70
CA ARG A 62 -15.45 -1.55 1.50
C ARG A 62 -14.41 -0.44 1.40
N ASN A 63 -14.12 0.07 0.21
CA ASN A 63 -13.11 1.13 0.04
C ASN A 63 -13.52 2.44 0.74
N THR A 64 -14.81 2.77 0.66
CA THR A 64 -15.37 3.97 1.30
C THR A 64 -15.39 3.82 2.82
N ASP A 65 -15.78 2.65 3.33
CA ASP A 65 -15.76 2.34 4.76
C ASP A 65 -14.32 2.36 5.33
N GLU A 66 -13.34 1.82 4.59
CA GLU A 66 -11.92 1.89 4.94
C GLU A 66 -11.38 3.33 4.93
N LEU A 67 -11.85 4.18 4.01
CA LEU A 67 -11.49 5.61 3.96
C LEU A 67 -12.09 6.37 5.14
N ILE A 68 -13.39 6.23 5.38
CA ILE A 68 -14.11 6.91 6.47
C ILE A 68 -13.53 6.48 7.83
N SER A 69 -13.31 5.18 8.04
CA SER A 69 -12.70 4.67 9.27
C SER A 69 -11.29 5.23 9.49
N SER A 70 -10.49 5.39 8.43
CA SER A 70 -9.16 6.00 8.52
C SER A 70 -9.23 7.49 8.89
N ILE A 71 -10.18 8.24 8.33
CA ILE A 71 -10.40 9.66 8.65
C ILE A 71 -10.82 9.80 10.13
N ILE A 72 -11.81 9.03 10.58
CA ILE A 72 -12.30 9.06 11.96
C ILE A 72 -11.19 8.65 12.94
N ALA A 73 -10.46 7.57 12.63
CA ALA A 73 -9.35 7.10 13.45
C ALA A 73 -8.24 8.15 13.55
N GLY A 74 -7.91 8.83 12.45
CA GLY A 74 -6.96 9.94 12.42
C GLY A 74 -7.40 11.08 13.34
N GLY A 75 -8.65 11.53 13.18
CA GLY A 75 -9.24 12.58 14.02
C GLY A 75 -9.24 12.23 15.50
N LEU A 76 -9.70 11.03 15.87
CA LEU A 76 -9.72 10.56 17.26
C LEU A 76 -8.31 10.44 17.83
N THR A 77 -7.36 9.89 17.08
CA THR A 77 -5.95 9.79 17.51
C THR A 77 -5.36 11.18 17.77
N GLY A 78 -5.59 12.13 16.84
CA GLY A 78 -5.16 13.52 17.00
C GLY A 78 -5.80 14.21 18.21
N ALA A 79 -7.09 13.95 18.46
CA ALA A 79 -7.80 14.44 19.64
C ALA A 79 -7.19 13.90 20.94
N SER A 80 -7.02 12.57 21.04
CA SER A 80 -6.50 11.90 22.23
C SER A 80 -5.10 12.38 22.59
N LEU A 81 -4.21 12.47 21.61
CA LEU A 81 -2.82 12.90 21.84
C LEU A 81 -2.71 14.37 22.21
N HIS A 82 -3.57 15.22 21.65
CA HIS A 82 -3.61 16.63 22.03
C HIS A 82 -4.14 16.81 23.45
N SER A 83 -5.21 16.10 23.80
CA SER A 83 -5.83 16.16 25.13
C SER A 83 -4.86 15.76 26.23
N LEU A 84 -3.90 14.87 25.95
CA LEU A 84 -2.89 14.43 26.92
C LEU A 84 -1.77 15.46 27.14
N LYS A 85 -1.47 16.30 26.15
CA LYS A 85 -0.28 17.16 26.19
C LYS A 85 -0.58 18.62 26.53
N ASP A 86 -1.55 19.20 25.83
CA ASP A 86 -1.78 20.65 25.83
C ASP A 86 -3.22 21.01 26.31
N GLY A 87 -4.00 20.01 26.74
CA GLY A 87 -5.38 20.19 27.23
C GLY A 87 -6.40 20.46 26.11
N ARG A 88 -7.45 21.24 26.42
CA ARG A 88 -8.59 21.48 25.50
C ARG A 88 -8.34 22.56 24.44
N GLN A 89 -7.39 23.47 24.67
CA GLN A 89 -7.14 24.59 23.76
C GLN A 89 -6.41 24.11 22.50
N GLY A 90 -6.98 24.33 21.32
CA GLY A 90 -6.38 23.93 20.04
C GLY A 90 -6.65 22.49 19.59
N LEU A 91 -7.67 21.81 20.15
CA LEU A 91 -8.06 20.44 19.75
C LEU A 91 -8.50 20.35 18.28
N LEU A 92 -9.38 21.27 17.86
CA LEU A 92 -10.00 21.30 16.52
C LEU A 92 -9.00 21.25 15.35
N PRO A 93 -7.98 22.13 15.27
CA PRO A 93 -7.05 22.12 14.15
C PRO A 93 -6.25 20.80 14.08
N ARG A 94 -5.97 20.15 15.21
CA ARG A 94 -5.25 18.86 15.22
C ARG A 94 -6.12 17.69 14.78
N ILE A 95 -7.37 17.65 15.22
CA ILE A 95 -8.35 16.68 14.70
C ILE A 95 -8.41 16.78 13.18
N PHE A 96 -8.53 18.01 12.66
CA PHE A 96 -8.61 18.25 11.22
C PHE A 96 -7.32 17.81 10.49
N LEU A 97 -6.15 18.22 10.99
CA LEU A 97 -4.86 17.88 10.39
C LEU A 97 -4.63 16.36 10.35
N PHE A 98 -4.86 15.66 11.45
CA PHE A 98 -4.66 14.21 11.50
C PHE A 98 -5.69 13.45 10.66
N SER A 99 -6.95 13.90 10.62
CA SER A 99 -7.98 13.33 9.74
C SER A 99 -7.61 13.48 8.26
N LEU A 100 -7.03 14.63 7.89
CA LEU A 100 -6.60 14.90 6.52
C LEU A 100 -5.40 14.04 6.14
N ILE A 101 -4.39 13.97 7.00
CA ILE A 101 -3.20 13.12 6.79
C ILE A 101 -3.61 11.64 6.64
N SER A 102 -4.51 11.13 7.49
CA SER A 102 -4.94 9.74 7.41
C SER A 102 -5.79 9.46 6.17
N GLY A 103 -6.68 10.39 5.80
CA GLY A 103 -7.49 10.30 4.58
C GLY A 103 -6.62 10.26 3.32
N VAL A 104 -5.67 11.20 3.20
CA VAL A 104 -4.70 11.24 2.09
C VAL A 104 -3.85 9.96 2.08
N GLY A 105 -3.37 9.53 3.24
CA GLY A 105 -2.59 8.29 3.38
C GLY A 105 -3.34 7.06 2.88
N GLN A 106 -4.62 6.93 3.23
CA GLN A 106 -5.46 5.82 2.76
C GLN A 106 -5.72 5.88 1.25
N VAL A 107 -5.95 7.08 0.67
CA VAL A 107 -6.08 7.24 -0.79
C VAL A 107 -4.79 6.83 -1.51
N CYS A 108 -3.64 7.27 -1.01
CA CYS A 108 -2.33 6.87 -1.56
C CYS A 108 -2.14 5.35 -1.47
N TYR A 109 -2.44 4.75 -0.31
CA TYR A 109 -2.34 3.31 -0.11
C TYR A 109 -3.22 2.53 -1.10
N THR A 110 -4.49 2.91 -1.25
CA THR A 110 -5.43 2.28 -2.18
C THR A 110 -4.97 2.44 -3.63
N SER A 111 -4.46 3.62 -4.01
CA SER A 111 -3.91 3.85 -5.36
C SER A 111 -2.74 2.92 -5.67
N VAL A 112 -1.78 2.80 -4.75
CA VAL A 112 -0.63 1.89 -4.89
C VAL A 112 -1.10 0.44 -4.94
N TYR A 113 -2.04 0.05 -4.09
CA TYR A 113 -2.59 -1.31 -4.06
C TYR A 113 -3.29 -1.67 -5.38
N ASN A 114 -4.14 -0.78 -5.90
CA ASN A 114 -4.82 -0.97 -7.18
C ASN A 114 -3.83 -1.03 -8.34
N TYR A 115 -2.79 -0.19 -8.32
CA TYR A 115 -1.71 -0.24 -9.32
C TYR A 115 -1.02 -1.61 -9.33
N ARG A 116 -0.70 -2.17 -8.15
CA ARG A 116 -0.12 -3.51 -8.06
C ARG A 116 -1.06 -4.59 -8.57
N GLN A 117 -2.37 -4.50 -8.29
CA GLN A 117 -3.36 -5.45 -8.81
C GLN A 117 -3.45 -5.41 -10.34
N GLN A 118 -3.40 -4.22 -10.94
CA GLN A 118 -3.40 -4.08 -12.40
C GLN A 118 -2.17 -4.73 -13.05
N LEU A 119 -0.99 -4.63 -12.44
CA LEU A 119 0.22 -5.30 -12.93
C LEU A 119 0.06 -6.84 -12.92
N ILE A 120 -0.59 -7.38 -11.89
CA ILE A 120 -0.87 -8.82 -11.79
C ILE A 120 -1.88 -9.25 -12.86
N LEU A 121 -2.94 -8.47 -13.09
CA LEU A 121 -3.95 -8.79 -14.11
C LEU A 121 -3.39 -8.68 -15.54
N LYS A 122 -2.53 -7.70 -15.82
CA LYS A 122 -1.80 -7.58 -17.09
C LYS A 122 -0.88 -8.78 -17.32
N THR A 123 -0.15 -9.19 -16.27
CA THR A 123 0.69 -10.40 -16.31
C THR A 123 -0.11 -11.65 -16.67
N LYS A 124 -1.28 -11.83 -16.05
CA LYS A 124 -2.13 -13.02 -16.27
C LYS A 124 -2.77 -13.02 -17.66
N ASN A 125 -3.28 -11.88 -18.15
CA ASN A 125 -3.84 -11.78 -19.50
C ASN A 125 -2.80 -12.06 -20.59
N VAL A 126 -1.55 -11.59 -20.42
CA VAL A 126 -0.45 -11.87 -21.36
C VAL A 126 -0.08 -13.36 -21.39
N GLN A 127 -0.42 -14.12 -20.34
CA GLN A 127 -0.13 -15.55 -20.24
C GLN A 127 -1.26 -16.44 -20.77
N GLN A 128 -2.44 -15.88 -21.04
CA GLN A 128 -3.66 -16.62 -21.34
C GLN A 128 -4.04 -16.66 -22.84
N TYR A 129 -3.18 -16.15 -23.73
CA TYR A 129 -3.30 -16.31 -25.19
C TYR A 129 -2.06 -16.98 -25.79
N PRO A 130 -2.10 -18.27 -26.18
CA PRO A 130 -1.38 -18.69 -27.37
C PRO A 130 -1.97 -17.95 -28.59
N PRO A 131 -1.16 -17.56 -29.59
CA PRO A 131 -1.65 -16.82 -30.74
C PRO A 131 -2.52 -17.75 -31.60
N LEU A 132 -3.84 -17.58 -31.53
CA LEU A 132 -4.78 -18.19 -32.47
C LEU A 132 -5.38 -17.07 -33.31
N GLU A 133 -4.79 -16.96 -34.50
CA GLU A 133 -5.39 -16.84 -35.83
C GLU A 133 -6.70 -16.04 -36.00
N SER A 134 -6.62 -15.14 -36.99
CA SER A 134 -7.59 -14.18 -37.52
C SER A 134 -9.08 -14.58 -37.57
N ASN A 135 -9.97 -13.67 -37.14
CA ASN A 135 -11.05 -13.04 -37.96
C ASN A 135 -11.93 -12.05 -37.12
N PRO A 136 -12.43 -10.92 -37.67
CA PRO A 136 -13.50 -10.06 -37.09
C PRO A 136 -14.90 -10.45 -37.65
N PRO A 137 -16.09 -9.91 -37.23
CA PRO A 137 -16.38 -8.68 -36.45
C PRO A 137 -17.53 -8.71 -35.38
N THR A 138 -17.54 -7.69 -34.50
CA THR A 138 -18.68 -6.86 -33.97
C THR A 138 -19.96 -7.47 -33.33
N LYS A 139 -20.25 -7.13 -32.05
CA LYS A 139 -21.43 -6.32 -31.61
C LYS A 139 -21.47 -5.99 -30.11
N LYS A 140 -22.14 -4.87 -29.81
CA LYS A 140 -22.18 -4.00 -28.63
C LYS A 140 -23.02 -4.51 -27.44
N ILE A 141 -22.59 -4.24 -26.19
CA ILE A 141 -23.43 -3.92 -25.00
C ILE A 141 -22.60 -2.98 -24.10
N LEU A 142 -22.76 -1.65 -24.14
CA LEU A 142 -23.77 -0.78 -23.52
C LEU A 142 -23.51 -0.44 -22.03
N ASN A 143 -22.86 0.73 -21.86
CA ASN A 143 -23.07 1.80 -20.87
C ASN A 143 -23.14 1.49 -19.36
N ASN A 144 -22.05 1.81 -18.64
CA ASN A 144 -22.12 2.42 -17.30
C ASN A 144 -20.86 3.27 -16.91
N ASP A 145 -20.16 3.87 -17.88
CA ASP A 145 -18.81 4.45 -17.66
C ASP A 145 -18.72 5.95 -17.31
N LYS A 146 -19.84 6.66 -17.09
CA LYS A 146 -19.76 8.14 -16.94
C LYS A 146 -19.32 8.65 -15.56
N LYS A 147 -19.20 7.81 -14.52
CA LYS A 147 -18.72 8.26 -13.19
C LYS A 147 -17.32 7.79 -12.80
N GLU A 148 -16.76 6.76 -13.45
CA GLU A 148 -15.41 6.25 -13.11
C GLU A 148 -14.24 6.97 -13.81
N SER A 149 -14.49 7.73 -14.89
CA SER A 149 -13.38 8.25 -15.71
C SER A 149 -12.67 9.47 -15.10
N LYS A 150 -13.34 10.24 -14.23
CA LYS A 150 -12.74 11.42 -13.58
C LYS A 150 -11.69 11.02 -12.53
N ASP A 151 -12.00 10.03 -11.69
CA ASP A 151 -11.08 9.59 -10.64
C ASP A 151 -9.87 8.83 -11.20
N LYS A 152 -10.06 8.05 -12.28
CA LYS A 152 -8.97 7.37 -13.00
C LYS A 152 -7.98 8.36 -13.65
N LYS A 153 -8.47 9.43 -14.30
CA LYS A 153 -7.58 10.45 -14.88
C LYS A 153 -6.73 11.17 -13.84
N MET A 154 -7.32 11.48 -12.68
CA MET A 154 -6.60 12.19 -11.61
C MET A 154 -5.55 11.29 -10.94
N THR A 155 -5.87 10.01 -10.72
CA THR A 155 -4.91 9.03 -10.16
C THR A 155 -3.77 8.69 -11.12
N GLU A 156 -4.04 8.56 -12.42
CA GLU A 156 -2.99 8.37 -13.43
C GLU A 156 -2.04 9.59 -13.53
N GLY A 157 -2.57 10.81 -13.44
CA GLY A 157 -1.76 12.03 -13.41
C GLY A 157 -0.83 12.07 -12.20
N LEU A 158 -1.33 11.68 -11.03
CA LEU A 158 -0.56 11.68 -9.78
C LEU A 158 0.51 10.57 -9.76
N LEU A 159 0.19 9.39 -10.28
CA LEU A 159 1.16 8.28 -10.40
C LEU A 159 2.25 8.58 -11.44
N ASN A 160 1.90 9.16 -12.59
CA ASN A 160 2.88 9.61 -13.58
C ASN A 160 3.78 10.72 -13.00
N TRP A 161 3.21 11.65 -12.24
CA TRP A 161 3.98 12.67 -11.54
C TRP A 161 4.92 12.07 -10.48
N LEU A 162 4.46 11.10 -9.68
CA LEU A 162 5.29 10.42 -8.69
C LEU A 162 6.41 9.57 -9.33
N ALA A 163 6.13 8.93 -10.46
CA ALA A 163 7.11 8.14 -11.22
C ALA A 163 8.16 9.01 -11.92
N SER A 164 7.82 10.26 -12.28
CA SER A 164 8.76 11.21 -12.87
C SER A 164 9.83 11.71 -11.89
N LYS A 165 9.59 11.57 -10.58
CA LYS A 165 10.45 12.11 -9.53
C LYS A 165 11.45 11.07 -9.02
N LYS A 166 12.76 11.28 -9.29
CA LYS A 166 13.89 10.37 -8.95
C LYS A 166 13.98 9.87 -7.50
N TRP A 167 13.44 10.60 -6.53
CA TRP A 167 13.52 10.28 -5.10
C TRP A 167 12.54 9.20 -4.62
N THR A 168 11.52 8.83 -5.42
CA THR A 168 10.44 7.95 -4.94
C THR A 168 10.79 6.45 -4.97
N GLY A 169 11.91 6.04 -5.56
CA GLY A 169 12.29 4.61 -5.67
C GLY A 169 11.32 3.77 -6.51
N VAL A 170 10.24 4.36 -7.02
CA VAL A 170 9.24 3.73 -7.89
C VAL A 170 9.77 3.79 -9.32
N LYS A 171 10.49 2.76 -9.76
CA LYS A 171 10.87 2.59 -11.17
C LYS A 171 9.76 1.85 -11.91
N LYS A 172 9.37 2.39 -13.07
CA LYS A 172 8.56 1.68 -14.06
C LYS A 172 9.46 0.61 -14.68
N ILE A 173 9.24 -0.65 -14.32
CA ILE A 173 10.00 -1.79 -14.87
C ILE A 173 9.70 -1.85 -16.37
N SER A 174 10.76 -1.88 -17.19
CA SER A 174 10.64 -2.03 -18.64
C SER A 174 10.04 -3.41 -18.97
N GLU A 175 9.28 -3.54 -20.07
CA GLU A 175 8.73 -4.84 -20.49
C GLU A 175 9.82 -5.90 -20.69
N GLU A 176 11.04 -5.48 -21.04
CA GLU A 176 12.20 -6.37 -21.20
C GLU A 176 12.75 -6.87 -19.85
N GLU A 177 12.91 -5.98 -18.87
CA GLU A 177 13.32 -6.35 -17.50
C GLU A 177 12.29 -7.31 -16.87
N TYR A 178 11.02 -7.09 -17.17
CA TYR A 178 9.95 -7.97 -16.70
C TYR A 178 10.06 -9.38 -17.29
N LYS A 179 10.36 -9.50 -18.60
CA LYS A 179 10.58 -10.80 -19.25
C LYS A 179 11.76 -11.54 -18.63
N GLN A 180 12.87 -10.85 -18.38
CA GLN A 180 14.06 -11.44 -17.75
C GLN A 180 13.76 -11.97 -16.32
N ILE A 181 13.05 -11.20 -15.49
CA ILE A 181 12.66 -11.63 -14.14
C ILE A 181 11.75 -12.86 -14.18
N LYS A 182 10.88 -12.95 -15.18
CA LYS A 182 9.96 -14.07 -15.36
C LYS A 182 10.70 -15.35 -15.79
N GLN A 183 11.67 -15.21 -16.68
CA GLN A 183 12.50 -16.33 -17.18
C GLN A 183 13.38 -16.89 -16.06
N ALA A 184 14.06 -16.02 -15.31
CA ALA A 184 14.86 -16.41 -14.15
C ALA A 184 14.06 -17.13 -13.06
N ARG A 185 12.78 -16.75 -12.84
CA ARG A 185 11.89 -17.46 -11.89
C ARG A 185 11.40 -18.80 -12.40
N ALA A 186 11.24 -18.97 -13.71
CA ALA A 186 10.86 -20.24 -14.30
C ALA A 186 12.01 -21.25 -14.19
N GLU A 187 13.23 -20.81 -14.49
CA GLU A 187 14.46 -21.59 -14.35
C GLU A 187 14.72 -21.99 -12.90
N ALA A 188 14.60 -21.06 -11.94
CA ALA A 188 14.76 -21.36 -10.52
C ALA A 188 13.73 -22.39 -9.99
N LYS A 189 12.51 -22.39 -10.53
CA LYS A 189 11.50 -23.40 -10.18
C LYS A 189 11.79 -24.76 -10.81
N ALA A 190 12.33 -24.79 -12.02
CA ALA A 190 12.73 -26.05 -12.67
C ALA A 190 13.87 -26.73 -11.91
N MET A 191 14.89 -25.97 -11.49
CA MET A 191 15.99 -26.49 -10.66
C MET A 191 15.50 -27.06 -9.31
N GLN A 192 14.55 -26.39 -8.65
CA GLN A 192 13.98 -26.92 -7.39
C GLN A 192 13.21 -28.23 -7.57
N LEU A 193 12.61 -28.45 -8.74
CA LEU A 193 11.90 -29.69 -9.08
C LEU A 193 12.88 -30.84 -9.38
N GLU A 194 14.01 -30.56 -10.02
CA GLU A 194 15.07 -31.56 -10.25
C GLU A 194 15.75 -32.00 -8.94
N ASP A 195 16.05 -31.07 -8.02
CA ASP A 195 16.60 -31.45 -6.70
C ASP A 195 15.59 -32.31 -5.91
N SER A 196 14.31 -31.90 -5.90
CA SER A 196 13.26 -32.63 -5.17
C SER A 196 13.04 -34.06 -5.69
N THR A 197 13.23 -34.29 -7.00
CA THR A 197 13.06 -35.62 -7.61
C THR A 197 14.30 -36.51 -7.45
N THR A 198 15.47 -35.90 -7.26
CA THR A 198 16.72 -36.64 -7.00
C THR A 198 16.74 -37.19 -5.58
N ASP A 199 16.23 -36.42 -4.60
CA ASP A 199 16.11 -36.86 -3.21
C ASP A 199 15.09 -38.01 -3.05
N GLU A 200 13.96 -37.95 -3.75
CA GLU A 200 12.90 -38.98 -3.67
C GLU A 200 13.33 -40.34 -4.26
N ASN A 201 14.16 -40.33 -5.32
CA ASN A 201 14.71 -41.55 -5.91
C ASN A 201 15.85 -42.16 -5.08
N SER A 202 16.57 -41.36 -4.28
CA SER A 202 17.62 -41.86 -3.38
C SER A 202 17.02 -42.62 -2.18
N ASN A 203 15.85 -42.20 -1.70
CA ASN A 203 15.18 -42.77 -0.53
C ASN A 203 14.44 -44.09 -0.84
N ASN A 204 14.09 -44.34 -2.10
CA ASN A 204 13.45 -45.60 -2.55
C ASN A 204 14.44 -46.72 -2.92
N ARG A 205 15.76 -46.48 -2.80
CA ARG A 205 16.82 -47.47 -3.10
C ARG A 205 17.57 -48.01 -1.87
N SER A 206 17.19 -47.62 -0.66
CA SER A 206 17.69 -48.19 0.61
C SER A 206 16.64 -49.12 1.21
#